data_AF-A0A7Z0CNB0-F1
#
_entry.id   AF-A0A7Z0CNB0-F1
#
_cell.length_a   1.000
_cell.length_b   1.000
_cell.length_c   1.000
_cell.angle_alpha   90.00
_cell.angle_beta   90.00
_cell.angle_gamma   90.00
#
_symmetry.space_group_name_H-M   'P 1'
#
loop_
_entity.id
_entity.type
_entity.pdbx_description
1 polymer ?
#
loop_
_entity_poly.entity_id
_entity_poly.type
_entity_poly.pdbx_seq_one_letter_code
_entity_poly.pdbx_strand_id
1 'polypeptide(L)'
;MRPDVHELAARQCGLLARRQLTSLGMSWNAVDRQVRAGRWAECSPRVVCTTTGALTVDQQRWLGVLHAGPRSVLGGLTAGARCGLRGWERAEVTVLVDDELAFEPVSGIAFFRSRRPFDLLTDPRPGIPCARLEPAILLWAGYDAPLRAAHGVLAATVQQRLTTAARLSAWVEQLRPLRRAAGFRSMLRDVEGGVHSGAERDVARLCRRFDLPFPDRQTIRVDTSGRRRWTDCEWRLPGGRILVLEVDGAFHMEVTQWTADLRRDRRLTAPDRMVVRASAYELRHEPAEVAADLVALGVRPLRGESCA
;
A
#
# COMPACT_ATOMS: atom_id res chain seq x y z
N MET A 1 -2.98 -11.41 41.42
CA MET A 1 -3.11 -10.17 40.61
C MET A 1 -4.52 -9.63 40.83
N ARG A 2 -4.73 -8.30 40.90
CA ARG A 2 -6.08 -7.73 41.10
C ARG A 2 -6.99 -8.09 39.90
N PRO A 3 -8.31 -8.33 40.10
CA PRO A 3 -9.23 -8.70 39.01
C PRO A 3 -9.18 -7.71 37.83
N ASP A 4 -9.22 -6.41 38.10
CA ASP A 4 -9.21 -5.36 37.07
C ASP A 4 -7.93 -5.38 36.20
N VAL A 5 -6.78 -5.73 36.80
CA VAL A 5 -5.50 -5.87 36.09
C VAL A 5 -5.51 -7.13 35.22
N HIS A 6 -6.09 -8.22 35.70
CA HIS A 6 -6.22 -9.45 34.94
C HIS A 6 -7.13 -9.27 33.72
N GLU A 7 -8.27 -8.60 33.91
CA GLU A 7 -9.21 -8.30 32.83
C GLU A 7 -8.58 -7.38 31.78
N LEU A 8 -7.89 -6.32 32.22
CA LEU A 8 -7.17 -5.42 31.31
C LEU A 8 -6.08 -6.18 30.53
N ALA A 9 -5.30 -7.03 31.20
CA ALA A 9 -4.29 -7.85 30.56
C ALA A 9 -4.91 -8.77 29.50
N ALA A 10 -6.03 -9.42 29.80
CA ALA A 10 -6.73 -10.29 28.85
C ALA A 10 -7.16 -9.53 27.58
N ARG A 11 -7.70 -8.30 27.73
CA ARG A 11 -8.09 -7.45 26.59
C ARG A 11 -6.89 -6.96 25.76
N GLN A 12 -5.71 -6.86 26.37
CA GLN A 12 -4.49 -6.31 25.77
C GLN A 12 -3.43 -7.37 25.49
N CYS A 13 -3.82 -8.64 25.33
CA CYS A 13 -2.93 -9.76 25.02
C CYS A 13 -1.77 -9.92 26.03
N GLY A 14 -1.99 -9.56 27.29
CA GLY A 14 -1.01 -9.59 28.37
C GLY A 14 -0.16 -8.33 28.49
N LEU A 15 -0.30 -7.35 27.61
CA LEU A 15 0.51 -6.12 27.64
C LEU A 15 -0.18 -5.07 28.49
N LEU A 16 0.59 -4.38 29.32
CA LEU A 16 0.09 -3.37 30.25
C LEU A 16 1.04 -2.18 30.27
N ALA A 17 0.52 -0.98 30.01
CA ALA A 17 1.31 0.23 30.22
C ALA A 17 1.46 0.51 31.73
N ARG A 18 2.64 0.93 32.18
CA ARG A 18 2.87 1.30 33.59
C ARG A 18 1.87 2.36 34.07
N ARG A 19 1.49 3.33 33.22
CA ARG A 19 0.43 4.32 33.51
C ARG A 19 -0.94 3.69 33.81
N GLN A 20 -1.31 2.60 33.13
CA GLN A 20 -2.60 1.91 33.35
C GLN A 20 -2.57 1.16 34.68
N LEU A 21 -1.43 0.56 35.01
CA LEU A 21 -1.21 -0.08 36.30
C LEU A 21 -1.31 0.93 37.44
N THR A 22 -0.70 2.11 37.28
CA THR A 22 -0.81 3.21 38.25
C THR A 22 -2.26 3.69 38.42
N SER A 23 -3.01 3.88 37.33
CA SER A 23 -4.43 4.27 37.43
C SER A 23 -5.31 3.20 38.10
N LEU A 24 -4.90 1.93 38.04
CA LEU A 24 -5.53 0.82 38.76
C LEU A 24 -4.97 0.63 40.18
N GLY A 25 -4.18 1.59 40.69
CA GLY A 25 -3.64 1.57 42.05
C GLY A 25 -2.52 0.55 42.29
N MET A 26 -1.88 0.03 41.23
CA MET A 26 -0.71 -0.83 41.36
C MET A 26 0.55 0.03 41.43
N SER A 27 1.28 -0.06 42.54
CA SER A 27 2.51 0.70 42.75
C SER A 27 3.65 0.21 41.85
N TRP A 28 4.60 1.10 41.57
CA TRP A 28 5.80 0.76 40.79
C TRP A 28 6.57 -0.42 41.42
N ASN A 29 6.73 -0.42 42.75
CA ASN A 29 7.36 -1.52 43.49
C ASN A 29 6.65 -2.87 43.29
N ALA A 30 5.32 -2.87 43.19
CA ALA A 30 4.57 -4.10 42.95
C ALA A 30 4.81 -4.63 41.53
N VAL A 31 4.91 -3.77 40.52
CA VAL A 31 5.25 -4.14 39.14
C VAL A 31 6.67 -4.69 39.07
N ASP A 32 7.62 -3.97 39.64
CA ASP A 32 9.03 -4.37 39.69
C ASP A 32 9.24 -5.72 40.37
N ARG A 33 8.46 -6.02 41.43
CA ARG A 33 8.49 -7.35 42.07
C ARG A 33 8.01 -8.46 41.13
N GLN A 34 7.05 -8.19 40.23
CA GLN A 34 6.64 -9.18 39.23
C GLN A 34 7.73 -9.44 38.20
N VAL A 35 8.41 -8.37 37.76
CA VAL A 35 9.50 -8.44 36.78
C VAL A 35 10.72 -9.15 37.37
N ARG A 36 11.20 -8.75 38.56
CA ARG A 36 12.34 -9.38 39.24
C ARG A 36 12.10 -10.86 39.56
N ALA A 37 10.85 -11.24 39.83
CA ALA A 37 10.48 -12.62 40.08
C ALA A 37 10.28 -13.45 38.79
N GLY A 38 10.53 -12.88 37.61
CA GLY A 38 10.41 -13.56 36.32
C GLY A 38 8.98 -13.93 35.92
N ARG A 39 7.97 -13.37 36.62
CA ARG A 39 6.56 -13.61 36.26
C ARG A 39 6.12 -12.72 35.11
N TRP A 40 6.62 -11.49 35.07
CA TRP A 40 6.36 -10.51 34.02
C TRP A 40 7.68 -10.16 33.31
N ALA A 41 7.58 -9.71 32.07
CA ALA A 41 8.72 -9.21 31.30
C ALA A 41 8.59 -7.70 31.04
N GLU A 42 9.70 -6.98 31.10
CA GLU A 42 9.75 -5.61 30.60
C GLU A 42 9.91 -5.62 29.07
N CYS A 43 8.97 -5.00 28.36
CA CYS A 43 9.00 -4.93 26.89
C CYS A 43 9.52 -3.58 26.38
N SER A 44 9.37 -2.54 27.20
CA SER A 44 9.91 -1.20 27.01
C SER A 44 9.89 -0.47 28.37
N PRO A 45 10.53 0.71 28.51
CA PRO A 45 10.47 1.49 29.75
C PRO A 45 9.03 1.79 30.24
N ARG A 46 8.04 1.77 29.33
CA ARG A 46 6.65 2.16 29.59
C ARG A 46 5.67 0.99 29.66
N VAL A 47 6.06 -0.22 29.20
CA VAL A 47 5.13 -1.34 28.98
C VAL A 47 5.75 -2.65 29.47
N VAL A 48 4.96 -3.43 30.21
CA VAL A 48 5.29 -4.78 30.68
C VAL A 48 4.35 -5.81 30.06
N CYS A 49 4.80 -7.05 29.95
CA CYS A 49 3.98 -8.20 29.58
C CYS A 49 3.79 -9.12 30.78
N THR A 50 2.58 -9.63 30.97
CA THR A 50 2.26 -10.60 32.03
C THR A 50 2.79 -12.01 31.77
N THR A 51 3.39 -12.24 30.60
CA THR A 51 4.07 -13.47 30.23
C THR A 51 5.51 -13.18 29.82
N THR A 52 6.36 -14.19 29.89
CA THR A 52 7.74 -14.15 29.43
C THR A 52 7.87 -14.85 28.07
N GLY A 53 8.89 -14.50 27.29
CA GLY A 53 9.14 -15.06 25.95
C GLY A 53 9.03 -14.03 24.83
N ALA A 54 9.19 -14.51 23.59
CA ALA A 54 9.08 -13.66 22.40
C ALA A 54 7.63 -13.15 22.22
N LEU A 55 7.49 -11.86 21.91
CA LEU A 55 6.18 -11.26 21.71
C LEU A 55 5.53 -11.76 20.42
N THR A 56 4.25 -12.10 20.50
CA THR A 56 3.42 -12.36 19.31
C THR A 56 3.18 -11.08 18.50
N VAL A 57 2.70 -11.21 17.27
CA VAL A 57 2.37 -10.04 16.42
C VAL A 57 1.34 -9.12 17.08
N ASP A 58 0.31 -9.67 17.72
CA ASP A 58 -0.70 -8.86 18.42
C ASP A 58 -0.13 -8.19 19.68
N GLN A 59 0.80 -8.85 20.37
CA GLN A 59 1.51 -8.26 21.50
C GLN A 59 2.44 -7.11 21.05
N GLN A 60 3.11 -7.23 19.91
CA GLN A 60 3.91 -6.14 19.34
C GLN A 60 3.04 -4.93 18.95
N ARG A 61 1.85 -5.18 18.38
CA ARG A 61 0.87 -4.13 18.09
C ARG A 61 0.45 -3.39 19.37
N TRP A 62 0.10 -4.14 20.42
CA TRP A 62 -0.23 -3.55 21.72
C TRP A 62 0.94 -2.81 22.34
N LEU A 63 2.16 -3.35 22.26
CA LEU A 63 3.37 -2.69 22.74
C LEU A 63 3.52 -1.29 22.14
N GLY A 64 3.40 -1.16 20.82
CA GLY A 64 3.54 0.12 20.14
C GLY A 64 2.52 1.17 20.61
N VAL A 65 1.23 0.82 20.61
CA VAL A 65 0.14 1.74 21.00
C VAL A 65 0.22 2.10 22.49
N LEU A 66 0.50 1.12 23.36
CA LEU A 66 0.60 1.36 24.79
C LEU A 66 1.83 2.20 25.16
N HIS A 67 2.95 1.99 24.47
CA HIS A 67 4.18 2.74 24.66
C HIS A 67 4.02 4.21 24.25
N ALA A 68 3.45 4.46 23.06
CA ALA A 68 3.21 5.81 22.57
C ALA A 68 2.20 6.59 23.43
N GLY A 69 1.16 5.90 23.94
CA GLY A 69 0.19 6.47 24.87
C GLY A 69 -1.20 6.72 24.26
N PRO A 70 -2.09 7.44 24.96
CA PRO A 70 -3.52 7.51 24.63
C PRO A 70 -3.86 8.17 23.27
N ARG A 71 -3.01 9.07 22.76
CA ARG A 71 -3.14 9.71 21.43
C ARG A 71 -2.35 8.94 20.37
N SER A 72 -2.53 7.62 20.31
CA SER A 72 -1.87 6.77 19.32
C SER A 72 -2.80 5.66 18.82
N VAL A 73 -2.61 5.27 17.56
CA VAL A 73 -3.38 4.21 16.91
C VAL A 73 -2.49 3.41 15.97
N LEU A 74 -2.83 2.15 15.69
CA LEU A 74 -2.18 1.43 14.59
C LEU A 74 -2.35 2.19 13.28
N GLY A 75 -1.30 2.24 12.48
CA GLY A 75 -1.22 3.02 11.25
C GLY A 75 -0.74 2.23 10.05
N GLY A 76 -0.67 2.91 8.90
CA GLY A 76 -0.08 2.39 7.67
C GLY A 76 -0.55 0.99 7.30
N LEU A 77 0.41 0.14 6.91
CA LEU A 77 0.14 -1.25 6.53
C LEU A 77 -0.31 -2.12 7.70
N THR A 78 0.05 -1.79 8.94
CA THR A 78 -0.42 -2.52 10.13
C THR A 78 -1.93 -2.35 10.33
N ALA A 79 -2.44 -1.12 10.18
CA ALA A 79 -3.88 -0.86 10.17
C ALA A 79 -4.55 -1.49 8.95
N GLY A 80 -3.90 -1.43 7.78
CA GLY A 80 -4.35 -2.12 6.57
C GLY A 80 -4.59 -3.61 6.80
N ALA A 81 -3.59 -4.31 7.35
CA ALA A 81 -3.67 -5.74 7.66
C ALA A 81 -4.80 -6.05 8.65
N ARG A 82 -4.97 -5.21 9.69
CA ARG A 82 -6.09 -5.36 10.65
C ARG A 82 -7.46 -5.16 9.98
N CYS A 83 -7.53 -4.32 8.95
CA CYS A 83 -8.72 -4.13 8.12
C CYS A 83 -8.87 -5.19 7.02
N GLY A 84 -8.00 -6.19 6.94
CA GLY A 84 -8.10 -7.32 6.02
C GLY A 84 -7.28 -7.19 4.74
N LEU A 85 -6.39 -6.19 4.62
CA LEU A 85 -5.46 -6.07 3.49
C LEU A 85 -4.42 -7.20 3.53
N ARG A 86 -4.37 -8.00 2.45
CA ARG A 86 -3.46 -9.14 2.30
C ARG A 86 -2.39 -8.89 1.25
N GLY A 87 -1.22 -9.51 1.40
CA GLY A 87 -0.08 -9.39 0.48
C GLY A 87 0.77 -8.13 0.68
N TRP A 88 0.48 -7.38 1.75
CA TRP A 88 1.13 -6.12 2.11
C TRP A 88 1.63 -6.12 3.56
N GLU A 89 1.61 -7.26 4.22
CA GLU A 89 2.07 -7.41 5.60
C GLU A 89 3.57 -7.09 5.71
N ARG A 90 3.96 -6.50 6.83
CA ARG A 90 5.36 -6.22 7.18
C ARG A 90 5.59 -6.67 8.61
N ALA A 91 6.83 -7.07 8.91
CA ALA A 91 7.22 -7.46 10.26
C ALA A 91 7.18 -6.28 11.23
N GLU A 92 7.52 -5.08 10.74
CA GLU A 92 7.47 -3.86 11.53
C GLU A 92 6.03 -3.38 11.75
N VAL A 93 5.72 -3.01 12.99
CA VAL A 93 4.43 -2.45 13.40
C VAL A 93 4.46 -0.94 13.24
N THR A 94 3.57 -0.38 12.42
CA THR A 94 3.40 1.06 12.29
C THR A 94 2.35 1.58 13.29
N VAL A 95 2.72 2.61 14.05
CA VAL A 95 1.82 3.32 14.98
C VAL A 95 1.78 4.79 14.58
N LEU A 96 0.58 5.29 14.29
CA LEU A 96 0.32 6.71 14.14
C LEU A 96 0.31 7.38 15.50
N VAL A 97 1.08 8.45 15.65
CA VAL A 97 1.21 9.21 16.89
C VAL A 97 1.03 10.70 16.63
N ASP A 98 0.46 11.37 17.61
CA ASP A 98 0.42 12.83 17.64
C ASP A 98 1.85 13.40 17.70
N ASP A 99 2.11 14.46 16.93
CA ASP A 99 3.44 15.05 16.77
C ASP A 99 4.02 15.60 18.09
N GLU A 100 3.16 15.97 19.03
CA GLU A 100 3.56 16.49 20.35
C GLU A 100 4.04 15.39 21.31
N LEU A 101 3.84 14.11 20.99
CA LEU A 101 4.21 13.02 21.87
C LEU A 101 5.73 12.80 21.88
N ALA A 102 6.31 12.74 23.09
CA ALA A 102 7.71 12.40 23.31
C ALA A 102 7.87 11.04 24.00
N PHE A 103 8.63 10.16 23.35
CA PHE A 103 8.93 8.81 23.84
C PHE A 103 10.14 8.21 23.14
N GLU A 104 10.65 7.14 23.73
CA GLU A 104 11.84 6.45 23.30
C GLU A 104 11.51 5.53 22.12
N PRO A 105 12.44 5.27 21.18
CA PRO A 105 12.21 4.31 20.12
C PRO A 105 12.03 2.89 20.69
N VAL A 106 11.22 2.09 20.01
CA VAL A 106 10.97 0.68 20.38
C VAL A 106 11.30 -0.20 19.19
N SER A 107 12.15 -1.20 19.40
CA SER A 107 12.54 -2.13 18.33
C SER A 107 11.31 -2.81 17.72
N GLY A 108 11.26 -2.86 16.39
CA GLY A 108 10.15 -3.44 15.63
C GLY A 108 8.90 -2.55 15.53
N ILE A 109 8.93 -1.33 16.09
CA ILE A 109 7.83 -0.36 16.01
C ILE A 109 8.29 0.89 15.25
N ALA A 110 7.64 1.19 14.14
CA ALA A 110 7.77 2.47 13.43
C ALA A 110 6.68 3.45 13.86
N PHE A 111 7.09 4.61 14.37
CA PHE A 111 6.17 5.66 14.77
C PHE A 111 6.02 6.71 13.67
N PHE A 112 4.83 6.84 13.11
CA PHE A 112 4.49 7.84 12.11
C PHE A 112 3.83 9.05 12.78
N ARG A 113 4.50 10.20 12.74
CA ARG A 113 4.01 11.44 13.36
C ARG A 113 3.02 12.16 12.45
N SER A 114 1.90 12.59 13.01
CA SER A 114 0.85 13.30 12.29
C SER A 114 0.22 14.37 13.17
N ARG A 115 0.02 15.57 12.61
CA ARG A 115 -0.75 16.67 13.22
C ARG A 115 -2.24 16.63 12.84
N ARG A 116 -2.70 15.54 12.24
CA ARG A 116 -4.10 15.36 11.86
C ARG A 116 -4.95 15.05 13.09
N PRO A 117 -6.20 15.53 13.16
CA PRO A 117 -7.11 15.19 14.25
C PRO A 117 -7.27 13.66 14.40
N PHE A 118 -6.98 13.10 15.58
CA PHE A 118 -7.01 11.65 15.80
C PHE A 118 -8.42 11.08 15.85
N ASP A 119 -9.40 11.87 16.27
CA ASP A 119 -10.83 11.57 16.16
C ASP A 119 -11.28 11.30 14.71
N LEU A 120 -10.74 12.07 13.76
CA LEU A 120 -10.93 11.83 12.34
C LEU A 120 -10.26 10.53 11.88
N LEU A 121 -9.00 10.31 12.28
CA LEU A 121 -8.22 9.15 11.82
C LEU A 121 -8.66 7.82 12.43
N THR A 122 -9.16 7.83 13.66
CA THR A 122 -9.42 6.62 14.45
C THR A 122 -10.67 5.90 13.98
N ASP A 123 -10.57 4.58 13.88
CA ASP A 123 -11.70 3.69 13.68
C ASP A 123 -12.45 3.51 15.02
N PRO A 124 -13.77 3.75 15.07
CA PRO A 124 -14.52 3.68 16.33
C PRO A 124 -14.74 2.25 16.86
N ARG A 125 -14.34 1.21 16.11
CA ARG A 125 -14.50 -0.18 16.55
C ARG A 125 -13.70 -0.47 17.83
N PRO A 126 -14.26 -1.24 18.78
CA PRO A 126 -13.58 -1.57 20.02
C PRO A 126 -12.36 -2.48 19.80
N GLY A 127 -11.44 -2.47 20.77
CA GLY A 127 -10.22 -3.27 20.77
C GLY A 127 -8.97 -2.40 20.79
N ILE A 128 -7.89 -2.86 20.15
CA ILE A 128 -6.69 -2.05 19.98
C ILE A 128 -7.01 -0.82 19.11
N PRO A 129 -6.67 0.40 19.56
CA PRO A 129 -6.84 1.61 18.77
C PRO A 129 -6.18 1.48 17.40
N CYS A 130 -6.95 1.72 16.33
CA CYS A 130 -6.53 1.53 14.95
C CYS A 130 -7.06 2.67 14.10
N ALA A 131 -6.25 3.16 13.15
CA ALA A 131 -6.74 4.10 12.16
C ALA A 131 -7.72 3.42 11.20
N ARG A 132 -8.64 4.23 10.64
CA ARG A 132 -9.48 3.86 9.51
C ARG A 132 -8.58 3.47 8.32
N LEU A 133 -9.06 2.53 7.51
CA LEU A 133 -8.30 1.97 6.39
C LEU A 133 -7.79 3.05 5.43
N GLU A 134 -8.68 3.92 4.95
CA GLU A 134 -8.35 4.90 3.92
C GLU A 134 -7.26 5.89 4.36
N PRO A 135 -7.37 6.60 5.50
CA PRO A 135 -6.30 7.50 5.92
C PRO A 135 -5.02 6.77 6.30
N ALA A 136 -5.08 5.55 6.86
CA ALA A 136 -3.88 4.78 7.16
C ALA A 136 -3.06 4.49 5.91
N ILE A 137 -3.71 3.99 4.85
CA ILE A 137 -3.04 3.64 3.59
C ILE A 137 -2.62 4.87 2.82
N LEU A 138 -3.44 5.94 2.79
CA LEU A 138 -3.09 7.19 2.10
C LEU A 138 -1.90 7.90 2.73
N LEU A 139 -1.81 7.94 4.07
CA LEU A 139 -0.65 8.52 4.75
C LEU A 139 0.61 7.72 4.47
N TRP A 140 0.56 6.39 4.57
CA TRP A 140 1.70 5.53 4.23
C TRP A 140 2.12 5.67 2.77
N ALA A 141 1.17 5.60 1.83
CA ALA A 141 1.40 5.77 0.39
C ALA A 141 1.97 7.16 0.06
N GLY A 142 1.50 8.18 0.78
CA GLY A 142 1.94 9.55 0.64
C GLY A 142 3.37 9.73 1.12
N TYR A 143 3.68 9.27 2.32
CA TYR A 143 4.86 9.70 3.09
C TYR A 143 5.98 8.67 3.24
N ASP A 144 5.68 7.37 3.22
CA ASP A 144 6.67 6.31 3.49
C ASP A 144 6.95 5.42 2.28
N ALA A 145 5.97 5.25 1.39
CA ALA A 145 6.08 4.31 0.29
C ALA A 145 6.92 4.83 -0.89
N PRO A 146 7.73 3.96 -1.54
CA PRO A 146 8.13 4.16 -2.93
C PRO A 146 6.91 4.34 -3.84
N LEU A 147 7.05 5.08 -4.94
CA LEU A 147 5.90 5.44 -5.79
C LEU A 147 5.10 4.23 -6.30
N ARG A 148 5.79 3.20 -6.80
CA ARG A 148 5.17 1.95 -7.28
C ARG A 148 4.40 1.24 -6.18
N ALA A 149 4.97 1.16 -4.98
CA ALA A 149 4.31 0.60 -3.80
C ALA A 149 3.10 1.44 -3.34
N ALA A 150 3.19 2.77 -3.42
CA ALA A 150 2.07 3.67 -3.11
C ALA A 150 0.87 3.43 -4.04
N HIS A 151 1.11 3.29 -5.35
CA HIS A 151 0.05 2.97 -6.31
C HIS A 151 -0.47 1.55 -6.08
N GLY A 152 0.42 0.58 -5.85
CA GLY A 152 0.05 -0.81 -5.64
C GLY A 152 -0.87 -1.00 -4.44
N VAL A 153 -0.62 -0.32 -3.32
CA VAL A 153 -1.42 -0.53 -2.11
C VAL A 153 -2.82 0.05 -2.27
N LEU A 154 -2.93 1.21 -2.93
CA LEU A 154 -4.23 1.83 -3.23
C LEU A 154 -5.03 0.92 -4.15
N ALA A 155 -4.38 0.32 -5.15
CA ALA A 155 -4.97 -0.70 -6.01
C ALA A 155 -5.48 -1.91 -5.24
N ALA A 156 -4.61 -2.52 -4.44
CA ALA A 156 -4.94 -3.71 -3.69
C ALA A 156 -6.14 -3.48 -2.75
N THR A 157 -6.21 -2.34 -2.07
CA THR A 157 -7.35 -2.04 -1.16
C THR A 157 -8.70 -2.00 -1.88
N VAL A 158 -8.75 -1.52 -3.12
CA VAL A 158 -9.99 -1.51 -3.91
C VAL A 158 -10.28 -2.87 -4.53
N GLN A 159 -9.26 -3.56 -5.07
CA GLN A 159 -9.43 -4.90 -5.65
C GLN A 159 -9.91 -5.93 -4.62
N GLN A 160 -9.37 -5.87 -3.41
CA GLN A 160 -9.76 -6.72 -2.28
C GLN A 160 -11.10 -6.28 -1.66
N ARG A 161 -11.77 -5.28 -2.24
CA ARG A 161 -13.10 -4.76 -1.83
C ARG A 161 -13.13 -4.25 -0.40
N LEU A 162 -12.00 -3.75 0.10
CA LEU A 162 -11.91 -3.17 1.44
C LEU A 162 -12.36 -1.70 1.45
N THR A 163 -12.25 -1.03 0.31
CA THR A 163 -12.75 0.33 0.09
C THR A 163 -13.06 0.55 -1.40
N THR A 164 -13.44 1.77 -1.78
CA THR A 164 -13.72 2.17 -3.17
C THR A 164 -12.84 3.35 -3.58
N ALA A 165 -12.67 3.54 -4.89
CA ALA A 165 -11.95 4.72 -5.41
C ALA A 165 -12.59 6.03 -4.93
N ALA A 166 -13.92 6.11 -4.91
CA ALA A 166 -14.66 7.29 -4.43
C ALA A 166 -14.38 7.60 -2.96
N ARG A 167 -14.33 6.57 -2.10
CA ARG A 167 -13.99 6.75 -0.68
C ARG A 167 -12.56 7.23 -0.51
N LEU A 168 -11.60 6.64 -1.22
CA LEU A 168 -10.21 7.10 -1.21
C LEU A 168 -10.10 8.55 -1.69
N SER A 169 -10.79 8.92 -2.78
CA SER A 169 -10.83 10.29 -3.30
C SER A 169 -11.37 11.28 -2.27
N ALA A 170 -12.46 10.94 -1.56
CA ALA A 170 -13.00 11.75 -0.48
C ALA A 170 -11.98 11.96 0.65
N TRP A 171 -11.21 10.92 1.00
CA TRP A 171 -10.16 11.02 2.00
C TRP A 171 -8.94 11.82 1.55
N VAL A 172 -8.58 11.78 0.27
CA VAL A 172 -7.54 12.66 -0.28
C VAL A 172 -7.87 14.14 -0.04
N GLU A 173 -9.16 14.52 -0.15
CA GLU A 173 -9.61 15.88 0.14
C GLU A 173 -9.65 16.21 1.65
N GLN A 174 -9.97 15.23 2.49
CA GLN A 174 -9.98 15.42 3.95
C GLN A 174 -8.56 15.51 4.54
N LEU A 175 -7.57 14.85 3.94
CA LEU A 175 -6.20 14.79 4.43
C LEU A 175 -5.31 15.95 3.97
N ARG A 176 -5.87 17.06 3.49
CA ARG A 176 -5.10 18.18 2.92
C ARG A 176 -4.24 18.92 3.95
N PRO A 177 -2.94 19.17 3.71
CA PRO A 177 -2.14 18.69 2.57
C PRO A 177 -1.75 17.20 2.66
N LEU A 178 -1.93 16.47 1.55
CA LEU A 178 -1.46 15.09 1.39
C LEU A 178 -0.38 15.04 0.29
N ARG A 179 0.79 14.49 0.61
CA ARG A 179 1.86 14.30 -0.36
C ARG A 179 1.37 13.38 -1.49
N ARG A 180 1.67 13.74 -2.74
CA ARG A 180 1.22 13.03 -3.96
C ARG A 180 -0.29 13.06 -4.23
N ALA A 181 -1.06 13.95 -3.59
CA ALA A 181 -2.51 14.05 -3.80
C ALA A 181 -2.93 14.12 -5.27
N ALA A 182 -2.22 14.89 -6.11
CA ALA A 182 -2.53 14.99 -7.55
C ALA A 182 -2.36 13.64 -8.28
N GLY A 183 -1.31 12.88 -7.96
CA GLY A 183 -1.07 11.54 -8.51
C GLY A 183 -2.15 10.55 -8.07
N PHE A 184 -2.52 10.58 -6.79
CA PHE A 184 -3.61 9.75 -6.26
C PHE A 184 -4.96 10.07 -6.91
N ARG A 185 -5.32 11.36 -7.05
CA ARG A 185 -6.54 11.75 -7.77
C ARG A 185 -6.55 11.28 -9.21
N SER A 186 -5.42 11.39 -9.91
CA SER A 186 -5.33 10.90 -11.29
C SER A 186 -5.58 9.40 -11.34
N MET A 187 -4.89 8.64 -10.49
CA MET A 187 -5.04 7.19 -10.41
C MET A 187 -6.48 6.77 -10.08
N LEU A 188 -7.10 7.41 -9.09
CA LEU A 188 -8.45 7.07 -8.63
C LEU A 188 -9.52 7.44 -9.68
N ARG A 189 -9.34 8.55 -10.42
CA ARG A 189 -10.23 8.91 -11.54
C ARG A 189 -10.18 7.91 -12.68
N ASP A 190 -9.02 7.35 -13.00
CA ASP A 190 -8.91 6.34 -14.06
C ASP A 190 -9.71 5.06 -13.72
N VAL A 191 -9.92 4.80 -12.44
CA VAL A 191 -10.71 3.68 -11.96
C VAL A 191 -12.20 3.98 -12.11
N GLU A 192 -12.63 5.17 -11.70
CA GLU A 192 -14.04 5.57 -11.73
C GLU A 192 -14.55 5.82 -13.16
N GLY A 193 -13.74 6.48 -14.00
CA GLY A 193 -14.10 6.85 -15.37
C GLY A 193 -13.90 5.77 -16.43
N GLY A 194 -13.41 4.60 -16.02
CA GLY A 194 -12.97 3.56 -16.94
C GLY A 194 -11.59 3.90 -17.53
N VAL A 195 -10.68 2.93 -17.41
CA VAL A 195 -9.25 2.98 -17.75
C VAL A 195 -8.95 3.53 -19.15
N HIS A 196 -9.90 3.39 -20.09
CA HIS A 196 -9.73 3.53 -21.53
C HIS A 196 -9.26 4.92 -21.97
N SER A 197 -9.87 6.00 -21.49
CA SER A 197 -9.45 7.36 -21.89
C SER A 197 -8.06 7.73 -21.33
N GLY A 198 -7.65 7.14 -20.20
CA GLY A 198 -6.32 7.33 -19.62
C GLY A 198 -5.25 6.57 -20.39
N ALA A 199 -5.45 5.26 -20.56
CA ALA A 199 -4.52 4.36 -21.23
C ALA A 199 -4.20 4.79 -22.67
N GLU A 200 -5.23 5.15 -23.46
CA GLU A 200 -5.02 5.63 -24.84
C GLU A 200 -4.16 6.90 -24.89
N ARG A 201 -4.42 7.86 -23.98
CA ARG A 201 -3.62 9.08 -23.87
C ARG A 201 -2.19 8.80 -23.44
N ASP A 202 -2.00 7.83 -22.55
CA ASP A 202 -0.67 7.45 -22.07
C ASP A 202 0.15 6.75 -23.15
N VAL A 203 -0.47 5.86 -23.95
CA VAL A 203 0.17 5.26 -25.14
C VAL A 203 0.50 6.34 -26.16
N ALA A 204 -0.44 7.23 -26.48
CA ALA A 204 -0.19 8.32 -27.43
C ALA A 204 0.94 9.24 -26.95
N ARG A 205 1.03 9.51 -25.64
CA ARG A 205 2.13 10.29 -25.05
C ARG A 205 3.46 9.54 -25.12
N LEU A 206 3.46 8.23 -24.84
CA LEU A 206 4.64 7.37 -24.97
C LEU A 206 5.15 7.38 -26.42
N CYS A 207 4.29 7.13 -27.41
CA CYS A 207 4.66 7.16 -28.83
C CYS A 207 5.29 8.50 -29.23
N ARG A 208 4.65 9.63 -28.87
CA ARG A 208 5.20 10.97 -29.16
C ARG A 208 6.55 11.21 -28.47
N ARG A 209 6.70 10.77 -27.23
CA ARG A 209 7.90 11.03 -26.43
C ARG A 209 9.12 10.26 -26.92
N PHE A 210 8.91 9.03 -27.41
CA PHE A 210 9.99 8.12 -27.84
C PHE A 210 10.04 7.94 -29.36
N ASP A 211 9.35 8.83 -30.11
CA ASP A 211 9.28 8.83 -31.57
C ASP A 211 8.86 7.47 -32.16
N LEU A 212 7.96 6.77 -31.48
CA LEU A 212 7.40 5.51 -31.96
C LEU A 212 6.17 5.78 -32.84
N PRO A 213 5.92 4.96 -33.87
CA PRO A 213 4.66 5.01 -34.61
C PRO A 213 3.48 4.85 -33.65
N PHE A 214 2.37 5.52 -33.97
CA PHE A 214 1.10 5.23 -33.30
C PHE A 214 0.61 3.82 -33.68
N PRO A 215 -0.11 3.13 -32.79
CA PRO A 215 -0.68 1.83 -33.11
C PRO A 215 -1.70 1.94 -34.26
N ASP A 216 -1.69 0.93 -35.15
CA ASP A 216 -2.59 0.80 -36.31
C ASP A 216 -4.06 0.61 -35.90
N ARG A 217 -4.27 -0.02 -34.73
CA ARG A 217 -5.59 -0.29 -34.17
C ARG A 217 -5.58 -0.13 -32.66
N GLN A 218 -6.69 0.42 -32.14
CA GLN A 218 -7.00 0.48 -30.73
C GLN A 218 -8.38 -0.12 -30.51
N THR A 219 -8.45 -1.27 -29.84
CA THR A 219 -9.74 -1.96 -29.58
C THR A 219 -9.93 -2.15 -28.08
N ILE A 220 -11.14 -1.88 -27.61
CA ILE A 220 -11.54 -2.11 -26.22
C ILE A 220 -11.86 -3.59 -26.06
N ARG A 221 -11.20 -4.27 -25.12
CA ARG A 221 -11.55 -5.64 -24.72
C ARG A 221 -12.28 -5.68 -23.39
N VAL A 222 -13.18 -6.65 -23.32
CA VAL A 222 -13.99 -6.98 -22.16
C VAL A 222 -13.42 -8.24 -21.53
N ASP A 223 -13.26 -8.25 -20.21
CA ASP A 223 -12.87 -9.44 -19.46
C ASP A 223 -13.97 -10.52 -19.49
N THR A 224 -13.61 -11.72 -19.04
CA THR A 224 -14.52 -12.86 -18.93
C THR A 224 -15.72 -12.60 -18.01
N SER A 225 -15.71 -11.51 -17.24
CA SER A 225 -16.81 -11.05 -16.39
C SER A 225 -17.63 -9.91 -17.01
N GLY A 226 -17.46 -9.62 -18.31
CA GLY A 226 -18.23 -8.58 -18.99
C GLY A 226 -17.76 -7.14 -18.70
N ARG A 227 -16.64 -6.96 -18.01
CA ARG A 227 -16.10 -5.62 -17.68
C ARG A 227 -15.04 -5.19 -18.69
N ARG A 228 -15.15 -3.97 -19.21
CA ARG A 228 -14.16 -3.38 -20.13
C ARG A 228 -12.84 -3.13 -19.40
N ARG A 229 -11.77 -3.89 -19.68
CA ARG A 229 -10.55 -3.90 -18.83
C ARG A 229 -9.23 -3.63 -19.55
N TRP A 230 -9.15 -3.87 -20.86
CA TRP A 230 -7.90 -3.73 -21.62
C TRP A 230 -8.06 -2.84 -22.84
N THR A 231 -7.04 -2.00 -23.08
CA THR A 231 -6.84 -1.32 -24.36
C THR A 231 -5.76 -2.08 -25.11
N ASP A 232 -6.12 -2.64 -26.27
CA ASP A 232 -5.16 -3.31 -27.15
C ASP A 232 -4.63 -2.31 -28.16
N CYS A 233 -3.32 -2.07 -28.16
CA CYS A 233 -2.63 -1.28 -29.18
C CYS A 233 -1.86 -2.20 -30.11
N GLU A 234 -2.19 -2.20 -31.40
CA GLU A 234 -1.55 -3.10 -32.39
C GLU A 234 -0.56 -2.36 -33.29
N TRP A 235 0.64 -2.92 -33.50
CA TRP A 235 1.60 -2.48 -34.51
C TRP A 235 1.91 -3.60 -35.50
N ARG A 236 1.83 -3.31 -36.79
CA ARG A 236 2.36 -4.17 -37.85
C ARG A 236 3.87 -3.99 -37.94
N LEU A 237 4.60 -5.06 -37.61
CA LEU A 237 6.05 -5.10 -37.66
C LEU A 237 6.55 -5.47 -39.06
N PRO A 238 7.84 -5.18 -39.37
CA PRO A 238 8.49 -5.71 -40.56
C PRO A 238 8.39 -7.24 -40.62
N GLY A 239 8.07 -7.78 -41.80
CA GLY A 239 7.84 -9.22 -42.01
C GLY A 239 6.42 -9.70 -41.72
N GLY A 240 5.46 -8.79 -41.52
CA GLY A 240 4.03 -9.12 -41.42
C GLY A 240 3.55 -9.56 -40.03
N ARG A 241 4.45 -9.61 -39.04
CA ARG A 241 4.12 -9.93 -37.64
C ARG A 241 3.32 -8.80 -36.98
N ILE A 242 2.46 -9.13 -36.03
CA ILE A 242 1.66 -8.18 -35.26
C ILE A 242 2.15 -8.16 -33.81
N LEU A 243 2.49 -6.98 -33.29
CA LEU A 243 2.69 -6.76 -31.86
C LEU A 243 1.45 -6.12 -31.26
N VAL A 244 0.97 -6.66 -30.15
CA VAL A 244 -0.16 -6.12 -29.38
C VAL A 244 0.33 -5.74 -27.99
N LEU A 245 0.11 -4.50 -27.59
CA LEU A 245 0.25 -4.06 -26.20
C LEU A 245 -1.14 -4.04 -25.55
N GLU A 246 -1.38 -4.93 -24.60
CA GLU A 246 -2.55 -4.87 -23.73
C GLU A 246 -2.22 -3.96 -22.54
N VAL A 247 -2.98 -2.87 -22.40
CA VAL A 247 -2.83 -1.96 -21.26
C VAL A 247 -3.79 -2.36 -20.15
N ASP A 248 -3.20 -2.82 -19.05
CA ASP A 248 -3.89 -3.14 -17.81
C ASP A 248 -4.25 -1.88 -17.03
N GLY A 249 -5.48 -1.84 -16.50
CA GLY A 249 -5.94 -0.73 -15.67
C GLY A 249 -5.08 -0.44 -14.45
N ALA A 250 -5.18 0.77 -13.90
CA ALA A 250 -4.38 1.22 -12.75
C ALA A 250 -4.44 0.28 -11.53
N PHE A 251 -5.50 -0.53 -11.44
CA PHE A 251 -5.66 -1.52 -10.38
C PHE A 251 -5.22 -2.93 -10.73
N HIS A 252 -4.95 -3.26 -11.99
CA HIS A 252 -4.46 -4.59 -12.37
C HIS A 252 -3.01 -4.86 -11.99
N MET A 253 -2.37 -4.02 -11.15
CA MET A 253 -1.06 -4.38 -10.59
C MET A 253 -1.23 -5.65 -9.77
N GLU A 254 -0.90 -6.83 -10.32
CA GLU A 254 -0.72 -8.03 -9.52
C GLU A 254 0.50 -7.82 -8.65
N VAL A 255 0.22 -7.29 -7.47
CA VAL A 255 1.19 -6.99 -6.43
C VAL A 255 1.64 -8.32 -5.84
N THR A 256 2.77 -8.82 -6.32
CA THR A 256 3.95 -9.24 -5.51
C THR A 256 4.88 -10.21 -6.24
N GLN A 257 4.50 -10.76 -7.40
CA GLN A 257 5.37 -11.72 -8.11
C GLN A 257 5.48 -11.50 -9.62
N TRP A 258 5.00 -10.37 -10.13
CA TRP A 258 4.79 -10.26 -11.58
C TRP A 258 6.00 -9.80 -12.39
N THR A 259 6.92 -8.99 -11.83
CA THR A 259 8.00 -8.36 -12.62
C THR A 259 9.07 -9.36 -13.10
N ALA A 260 9.21 -10.50 -12.43
CA ALA A 260 10.10 -11.57 -12.88
C ALA A 260 9.39 -12.53 -13.86
N ASP A 261 8.09 -12.75 -13.68
CA ASP A 261 7.34 -13.72 -14.48
C ASP A 261 6.72 -13.13 -15.76
N LEU A 262 6.40 -11.84 -15.82
CA LEU A 262 6.04 -11.17 -17.10
C LEU A 262 7.21 -11.10 -18.09
N ARG A 263 8.46 -11.23 -17.62
CA ARG A 263 9.61 -11.42 -18.52
C ARG A 263 9.68 -12.86 -19.07
N ARG A 264 9.08 -13.85 -18.38
CA ARG A 264 9.02 -15.27 -18.80
C ARG A 264 7.76 -15.62 -19.59
N ASP A 265 6.60 -15.05 -19.24
CA ASP A 265 5.29 -15.32 -19.86
C ASP A 265 5.00 -14.49 -21.12
N ARG A 266 6.03 -13.89 -21.73
CA ARG A 266 5.94 -13.06 -22.97
C ARG A 266 5.57 -13.82 -24.25
N ARG A 267 4.90 -14.99 -24.17
CA ARG A 267 4.59 -15.84 -25.32
C ARG A 267 3.21 -16.50 -25.24
N LEU A 268 2.15 -15.70 -25.26
CA LEU A 268 0.94 -16.10 -25.98
C LEU A 268 1.19 -15.86 -27.48
N THR A 269 2.17 -16.57 -28.04
CA THR A 269 2.57 -16.42 -29.45
C THR A 269 1.82 -17.42 -30.32
N ALA A 270 0.93 -16.90 -31.16
CA ALA A 270 0.78 -17.47 -32.50
C ALA A 270 2.04 -17.10 -33.32
N PRO A 271 2.44 -17.85 -34.35
CA PRO A 271 3.68 -17.62 -35.11
C PRO A 271 3.89 -16.17 -35.60
N ASP A 272 2.80 -15.46 -35.77
CA ASP A 272 2.63 -14.17 -36.43
C ASP A 272 2.03 -13.08 -35.52
N ARG A 273 1.70 -13.40 -34.25
CA ARG A 273 1.13 -12.44 -33.28
C ARG A 273 1.80 -12.56 -31.91
N MET A 274 2.34 -11.45 -31.43
CA MET A 274 2.97 -11.31 -30.12
C MET A 274 2.17 -10.36 -29.24
N VAL A 275 1.86 -10.79 -28.02
CA VAL A 275 1.12 -9.99 -27.04
C VAL A 275 2.04 -9.66 -25.87
N VAL A 276 2.14 -8.38 -25.53
CA VAL A 276 2.82 -7.88 -24.34
C VAL A 276 1.85 -7.06 -23.49
N ARG A 277 2.10 -7.02 -22.18
CA ARG A 277 1.26 -6.30 -21.23
C ARG A 277 2.05 -5.19 -20.56
N ALA A 278 1.39 -4.06 -20.31
CA ALA A 278 1.90 -3.01 -19.43
C ALA A 278 0.75 -2.44 -18.61
N SER A 279 1.03 -2.06 -17.38
CA SER A 279 0.07 -1.32 -16.57
C SER A 279 0.00 0.15 -16.98
N ALA A 280 -1.14 0.79 -16.73
CA ALA A 280 -1.27 2.25 -16.84
C ALA A 280 -0.30 3.00 -15.90
N TYR A 281 0.22 2.35 -14.85
CA TYR A 281 1.28 2.91 -14.02
C TYR A 281 2.60 2.99 -14.80
N GLU A 282 3.01 1.89 -15.43
CA GLU A 282 4.27 1.79 -16.20
C GLU A 282 4.29 2.78 -17.37
N LEU A 283 3.19 2.88 -18.11
CA LEU A 283 3.09 3.87 -19.20
C LEU A 283 3.26 5.33 -18.75
N ARG A 284 2.95 5.65 -17.50
CA ARG A 284 3.05 7.02 -16.98
C ARG A 284 4.34 7.33 -16.27
N HIS A 285 4.82 6.39 -15.48
CA HIS A 285 5.93 6.63 -14.55
C HIS A 285 7.22 5.94 -14.99
N GLU A 286 7.13 4.95 -15.88
CA GLU A 286 8.27 4.18 -16.40
C GLU A 286 8.23 4.07 -17.94
N PRO A 287 7.89 5.15 -18.68
CA PRO A 287 7.62 5.03 -20.11
C PRO A 287 8.87 4.71 -20.95
N ALA A 288 10.06 4.98 -20.42
CA ALA A 288 11.31 4.64 -21.09
C ALA A 288 11.55 3.12 -21.14
N GLU A 289 11.20 2.40 -20.07
CA GLU A 289 11.34 0.94 -20.02
C GLU A 289 10.36 0.29 -21.00
N VAL A 290 9.10 0.73 -20.99
CA VAL A 290 8.08 0.24 -21.93
C VAL A 290 8.47 0.53 -23.38
N ALA A 291 8.97 1.73 -23.67
CA ALA A 291 9.43 2.08 -25.01
C ALA A 291 10.63 1.20 -25.45
N ALA A 292 11.61 0.99 -24.58
CA ALA A 292 12.75 0.13 -24.87
C ALA A 292 12.32 -1.32 -25.16
N ASP A 293 11.37 -1.85 -24.39
CA ASP A 293 10.76 -3.16 -24.66
C ASP A 293 10.08 -3.19 -26.03
N LEU A 294 9.23 -2.21 -26.37
CA LEU A 294 8.56 -2.15 -27.67
C LEU A 294 9.56 -2.09 -28.84
N VAL A 295 10.64 -1.32 -28.70
CA VAL A 295 11.71 -1.23 -29.70
C VAL A 295 12.44 -2.56 -29.85
N ALA A 296 12.84 -3.20 -28.75
CA ALA A 296 13.49 -4.51 -28.76
C ALA A 296 12.61 -5.59 -29.41
N LEU A 297 11.29 -5.42 -29.33
CA LEU A 297 10.28 -6.29 -29.93
C LEU A 297 9.95 -5.95 -31.40
N GLY A 298 10.56 -4.89 -31.96
CA GLY A 298 10.53 -4.60 -33.39
C GLY A 298 9.75 -3.34 -33.80
N VAL A 299 9.19 -2.58 -32.85
CA VAL A 299 8.59 -1.27 -33.15
C VAL A 299 9.72 -0.30 -33.49
N ARG A 300 9.86 0.08 -34.76
CA ARG A 300 10.94 0.97 -35.20
C ARG A 300 10.57 2.43 -34.94
N PRO A 301 11.45 3.22 -34.29
CA PRO A 301 11.27 4.67 -34.22
C PRO A 301 11.14 5.29 -35.61
N LEU A 302 10.33 6.34 -35.73
CA LEU A 302 10.02 7.01 -36.98
C LEU A 302 11.24 7.72 -37.58
N ARG A 303 12.15 8.21 -36.73
CA ARG A 303 13.46 8.70 -37.15
C ARG A 303 14.52 7.64 -36.95
N GLY A 304 14.95 7.05 -38.06
CA GLY A 304 16.21 6.31 -38.16
C GLY A 304 17.09 6.96 -39.21
N GLU A 305 17.99 7.85 -38.80
CA GLU A 305 19.36 8.03 -39.31
C GLU A 305 20.02 9.29 -38.70
N SER A 306 21.29 9.16 -38.31
CA SER A 306 22.23 10.16 -37.74
C SER A 306 22.17 10.36 -36.21
N CYS A 307 23.23 10.17 -35.41
CA CYS A 307 24.67 10.09 -35.65
C CYS A 307 25.34 8.99 -34.81
N ALA A 308 26.52 8.58 -35.30
CA ALA A 308 27.55 7.77 -34.66
C ALA A 308 27.84 8.09 -33.19
#